data_AF-A0A535SEE3-F1
#
_entry.id   AF-A0A535SEE3-F1
#
_cell.length_a   1.000
_cell.length_b   1.000
_cell.length_c   1.000
_cell.angle_alpha   90.00
_cell.angle_beta   90.00
_cell.angle_gamma   90.00
#
_symmetry.space_group_name_H-M   'P 1'
#
loop_
_entity.id
_entity.type
_entity.pdbx_description
1 polymer ?
#
loop_
_entity_poly.entity_id
_entity_poly.type
_entity_poly.pdbx_seq_one_letter_code
_entity_poly.pdbx_strand_id
1 'polypeptide(L)'
;IIAHLASYEEVLVDVLSGFVGRHPTPSLDKFTEMGGQFNDTEVERRKRRTMREVLDEFNDAHAQVMSLAERIRPEQFRQTGTLAWYGMDYALDDVIVYMYYGHKREHSAQIAAFRDRLDRLQ
;
A
#
# COMPACT_ATOMS: atom_id res chain seq x y z
N ILE A 1 -9.01 -9.07 -1.62
CA ILE A 1 -8.73 -8.02 -0.61
C ILE A 1 -7.29 -8.07 -0.13
N ILE A 2 -6.79 -9.15 0.49
CA ILE A 2 -5.41 -9.14 1.01
C ILE A 2 -4.35 -9.01 -0.09
N ALA A 3 -4.52 -9.67 -1.25
CA ALA A 3 -3.67 -9.46 -2.43
C ALA A 3 -3.60 -7.99 -2.87
N HIS A 4 -4.73 -7.30 -2.83
CA HIS A 4 -4.83 -5.88 -3.16
C HIS A 4 -4.11 -5.01 -2.10
N LEU A 5 -4.32 -5.29 -0.81
CA LEU A 5 -3.60 -4.59 0.27
C LEU A 5 -2.09 -4.82 0.21
N ALA A 6 -1.64 -6.03 -0.13
CA ALA A 6 -0.22 -6.35 -0.31
C ALA A 6 0.42 -5.49 -1.41
N SER A 7 -0.24 -5.34 -2.56
CA SER A 7 0.25 -4.48 -3.64
C SER A 7 0.37 -3.02 -3.25
N TYR A 8 -0.56 -2.50 -2.44
CA TYR A 8 -0.45 -1.13 -1.95
C TYR A 8 0.70 -0.98 -0.95
N GLU A 9 0.95 -1.97 -0.08
CA GLU A 9 2.15 -1.95 0.78
C GLU A 9 3.44 -1.94 -0.04
N GLU A 10 3.54 -2.73 -1.12
CA GLU A 10 4.70 -2.68 -2.02
C GLU A 10 4.89 -1.28 -2.64
N VAL A 11 3.80 -0.60 -3.03
CA VAL A 11 3.86 0.79 -3.50
C VAL A 11 4.31 1.73 -2.38
N LEU A 12 3.85 1.53 -1.14
CA LEU A 12 4.24 2.38 -0.01
C LEU A 12 5.73 2.21 0.33
N VAL A 13 6.28 1.00 0.21
CA VAL A 13 7.73 0.75 0.34
C VAL A 13 8.49 1.64 -0.63
N ASP A 14 8.10 1.69 -1.90
CA ASP A 14 8.77 2.52 -2.91
C ASP A 14 8.63 4.02 -2.63
N VAL A 15 7.43 4.46 -2.24
CA VAL A 15 7.17 5.86 -1.86
C VAL A 15 8.10 6.27 -0.72
N LEU A 16 8.14 5.51 0.38
CA LEU A 16 8.96 5.85 1.54
C LEU A 16 10.46 5.71 1.27
N SER A 17 10.86 4.75 0.44
CA SER A 17 12.25 4.58 0.02
C SER A 17 12.80 5.84 -0.64
N GLY A 18 11.99 6.55 -1.44
CA GLY A 18 12.36 7.82 -2.07
C GLY A 18 12.70 8.95 -1.10
N PHE A 19 12.19 8.91 0.14
CA PHE A 19 12.50 9.91 1.18
C PHE A 19 13.75 9.56 2.00
N VAL A 20 14.16 8.29 1.97
CA VAL A 20 15.32 7.77 2.69
C VAL A 20 16.58 7.77 1.81
N GLY A 21 16.42 7.61 0.50
CA GLY A 21 17.50 7.61 -0.47
C GLY A 21 17.01 7.46 -1.90
N ARG A 22 17.94 7.37 -2.85
CA ARG A 22 17.58 7.12 -4.26
C ARG A 22 17.56 5.62 -4.51
N HIS A 23 16.36 5.05 -4.57
CA HIS A 23 16.12 3.64 -4.86
C HIS A 23 15.22 3.51 -6.10
N PRO A 24 15.33 2.40 -6.86
CA PRO A 24 14.32 2.06 -7.85
C PRO A 24 12.94 1.97 -7.21
N THR A 25 11.90 2.37 -7.93
CA THR A 25 10.51 2.41 -7.43
C THR A 25 9.56 1.55 -8.29
N PRO A 26 9.87 0.26 -8.53
CA PRO A 26 9.19 -0.55 -9.55
C PRO A 26 7.68 -0.72 -9.33
N SER A 27 7.21 -0.78 -8.07
CA SER A 27 5.81 -0.90 -7.72
C SER A 27 5.08 0.42 -7.90
N LEU A 28 5.69 1.54 -7.51
CA LEU A 28 5.14 2.88 -7.73
C LEU A 28 5.11 3.24 -9.23
N ASP A 29 6.17 2.92 -9.97
CA ASP A 29 6.24 3.12 -11.41
C ASP A 29 5.09 2.34 -12.09
N LYS A 30 4.95 1.06 -11.75
CA LYS A 30 3.83 0.23 -12.22
C LYS A 30 2.46 0.78 -11.83
N PHE A 31 2.29 1.26 -10.59
CA PHE A 31 1.04 1.84 -10.11
C PHE A 31 0.64 3.09 -10.93
N THR A 32 1.60 3.99 -11.16
CA THR A 32 1.36 5.23 -11.90
C THR A 32 1.14 5.00 -13.39
N GLU A 33 1.85 4.04 -14.00
CA GLU A 33 1.71 3.70 -15.43
C GLU A 33 0.40 2.96 -15.73
N MET A 34 -0.01 2.02 -14.88
CA MET A 34 -1.16 1.15 -15.16
C MET A 34 -2.51 1.74 -14.77
N GLY A 35 -2.52 2.71 -13.86
CA GLY A 35 -3.74 3.34 -13.35
C GLY A 35 -4.79 2.31 -12.91
N GLY A 36 -5.99 2.37 -13.51
CA GLY A 36 -7.10 1.46 -13.16
C GLY A 36 -6.82 -0.03 -13.36
N GLN A 37 -5.86 -0.40 -14.21
CA GLN A 37 -5.51 -1.82 -14.47
C GLN A 37 -4.55 -2.43 -13.44
N PHE A 38 -3.98 -1.60 -12.55
CA PHE A 38 -3.01 -2.03 -11.55
C PHE A 38 -3.57 -3.15 -10.68
N ASN A 39 -4.76 -2.94 -10.10
CA ASN A 39 -5.38 -3.86 -9.16
C ASN A 39 -5.64 -5.24 -9.80
N ASP A 40 -6.23 -5.26 -10.99
CA ASP A 40 -6.57 -6.51 -11.69
C ASP A 40 -5.31 -7.32 -12.01
N THR A 41 -4.25 -6.63 -12.45
CA THR A 41 -2.97 -7.26 -12.77
C THR A 41 -2.30 -7.85 -11.54
N GLU A 42 -2.32 -7.10 -10.44
CA GLU A 42 -1.71 -7.51 -9.18
C GLU A 42 -2.46 -8.66 -8.50
N VAL A 43 -3.79 -8.70 -8.63
CA VAL A 43 -4.61 -9.83 -8.16
C VAL A 43 -4.37 -11.06 -9.03
N GLU A 44 -4.34 -10.91 -10.36
CA GLU A 44 -4.09 -12.05 -11.27
C GLU A 44 -2.68 -12.64 -11.06
N ARG A 45 -1.67 -11.81 -10.79
CA ARG A 45 -0.30 -12.25 -10.43
C ARG A 45 -0.28 -13.23 -9.25
N ARG A 46 -1.20 -13.05 -8.29
CA ARG A 46 -1.28 -13.83 -7.04
C ARG A 46 -2.31 -14.96 -7.08
N LYS A 47 -3.01 -15.17 -8.20
CA LYS A 47 -4.11 -16.14 -8.32
C LYS A 47 -3.74 -17.57 -7.99
N ARG A 48 -2.47 -17.95 -8.19
CA ARG A 48 -1.96 -19.30 -7.87
C ARG A 48 -1.34 -19.40 -6.48
N ARG A 49 -1.24 -18.29 -5.74
CA ARG A 49 -0.71 -18.27 -4.38
C ARG A 49 -1.80 -18.67 -3.38
N THR A 50 -1.37 -19.30 -2.31
CA THR A 50 -2.20 -19.54 -1.13
C THR A 50 -2.45 -18.24 -0.38
N MET A 51 -3.52 -18.21 0.41
CA MET A 51 -3.84 -17.05 1.26
C MET A 51 -2.67 -16.71 2.21
N ARG A 52 -1.99 -17.73 2.76
CA ARG A 52 -0.86 -17.52 3.67
C ARG A 52 0.32 -16.84 2.97
N GLU A 53 0.71 -17.29 1.78
CA GLU A 53 1.80 -16.64 1.02
C GLU A 53 1.51 -15.17 0.72
N VAL A 54 0.26 -14.83 0.42
CA VAL A 54 -0.15 -13.44 0.16
C VAL A 54 -0.18 -12.61 1.45
N LEU A 55 -0.53 -13.22 2.58
CA LEU A 55 -0.47 -12.57 3.89
C LEU A 55 0.97 -12.32 4.33
N ASP A 56 1.87 -13.28 4.09
CA ASP A 56 3.29 -13.14 4.38
C ASP A 56 3.90 -12.00 3.54
N GLU A 57 3.56 -11.92 2.26
CA GLU A 57 3.95 -10.79 1.39
C GLU A 57 3.48 -9.43 1.91
N PHE A 58 2.23 -9.34 2.37
CA PHE A 58 1.71 -8.12 3.01
C PHE A 58 2.50 -7.76 4.28
N ASN A 59 2.76 -8.75 5.15
CA ASN A 59 3.47 -8.52 6.41
C ASN A 59 4.92 -8.10 6.19
N ASP A 60 5.60 -8.71 5.22
CA ASP A 60 6.98 -8.38 4.86
C ASP A 60 7.09 -6.95 4.32
N ALA A 61 6.18 -6.56 3.43
CA ALA A 61 6.12 -5.19 2.93
C ALA A 61 5.77 -4.20 4.05
N HIS A 62 4.83 -4.55 4.93
CA HIS A 62 4.47 -3.71 6.07
C HIS A 62 5.65 -3.50 7.04
N ALA A 63 6.43 -4.55 7.32
CA ALA A 63 7.64 -4.43 8.15
C ALA A 63 8.67 -3.47 7.53
N GLN A 64 8.84 -3.51 6.20
CA GLN A 64 9.70 -2.58 5.48
C GLN A 64 9.17 -1.14 5.55
N VAL A 65 7.87 -0.93 5.39
CA VAL A 65 7.23 0.37 5.54
C VAL A 65 7.51 0.98 6.91
N MET A 66 7.35 0.20 7.98
CA MET A 66 7.63 0.67 9.34
C MET A 66 9.12 1.03 9.51
N SER A 67 10.02 0.18 9.02
CA SER A 67 11.47 0.46 9.07
C SER A 67 11.88 1.70 8.27
N LEU A 68 11.26 1.95 7.11
CA LEU A 68 11.51 3.14 6.31
C LEU A 68 10.94 4.39 6.96
N ALA A 69 9.72 4.32 7.50
CA ALA A 69 9.06 5.44 8.17
C ALA A 69 9.89 5.96 9.36
N GLU A 70 10.50 5.06 10.13
CA GLU A 70 11.38 5.42 11.26
C GLU A 70 12.64 6.21 10.85
N ARG A 71 13.06 6.10 9.58
CA ARG A 71 14.26 6.77 9.04
C ARG A 71 13.96 8.12 8.41
N ILE A 72 12.70 8.46 8.19
CA ILE A 72 12.28 9.73 7.61
C ILE A 72 12.18 10.78 8.72
N ARG A 73 12.75 11.96 8.49
CA ARG A 73 12.67 13.04 9.47
C ARG A 73 11.22 13.54 9.59
N PRO A 74 10.72 13.85 10.80
CA PRO A 74 9.35 14.31 10.99
C PRO A 74 8.92 15.49 10.11
N GLU A 75 9.84 16.39 9.77
CA GLU A 75 9.56 17.56 8.93
C GLU A 75 9.28 17.17 7.47
N GLN A 76 9.90 16.09 6.98
CA GLN A 76 9.71 15.62 5.62
C GLN A 76 8.30 15.06 5.40
N PHE A 77 7.66 14.55 6.46
CA PHE A 77 6.27 14.06 6.36
C PHE A 77 5.29 15.17 5.97
N ARG A 78 5.57 16.42 6.36
CA ARG A 78 4.72 17.59 6.12
C ARG A 78 5.17 18.43 4.92
N GLN A 79 6.23 18.01 4.23
CA GLN A 79 6.81 18.79 3.15
C GLN A 79 6.05 18.55 1.84
N THR A 80 5.30 19.56 1.40
CA THR A 80 4.62 19.56 0.09
C THR A 80 5.63 19.67 -1.06
N GLY A 81 5.16 19.40 -2.28
CA GLY A 81 5.96 19.48 -3.49
C GLY A 81 7.00 18.37 -3.64
N THR A 82 6.91 17.32 -2.83
CA THR A 82 7.82 16.16 -2.85
C THR A 82 7.22 14.96 -3.59
N LEU A 83 5.95 15.03 -4.00
CA LEU A 83 5.16 13.92 -4.52
C LEU A 83 4.52 14.25 -5.87
N ALA A 84 5.35 14.47 -6.91
CA ALA A 84 4.85 14.87 -8.24
C ALA A 84 3.81 13.91 -8.84
N TRP A 85 3.88 12.61 -8.50
CA TRP A 85 2.94 11.59 -8.97
C TRP A 85 1.56 11.65 -8.28
N TYR A 86 1.49 12.21 -7.07
CA TYR A 86 0.26 12.30 -6.27
C TYR A 86 -0.37 13.69 -6.36
N GLY A 87 0.47 14.72 -6.49
CA GLY A 87 0.09 16.12 -6.58
C GLY A 87 1.01 16.99 -5.73
N MET A 88 1.38 18.14 -6.26
CA MET A 88 2.39 19.01 -5.62
C MET A 88 1.90 19.68 -4.34
N ASP A 89 0.58 19.78 -4.14
CA ASP A 89 0.00 20.41 -2.95
C ASP A 89 -0.12 19.46 -1.75
N TYR A 90 0.15 18.16 -1.94
CA TYR A 90 0.06 17.14 -0.90
C TYR A 90 1.41 16.84 -0.27
N ALA A 91 1.38 16.54 1.03
CA ALA A 91 2.51 16.04 1.78
C ALA A 91 2.45 14.51 1.95
N LEU A 92 3.50 13.93 2.51
CA LEU A 92 3.58 12.47 2.69
C LEU A 92 2.59 11.96 3.74
N ASP A 93 2.30 12.75 4.78
CA ASP A 93 1.24 12.41 5.75
C ASP A 93 -0.15 12.41 5.11
N ASP A 94 -0.46 13.32 4.17
CA ASP A 94 -1.70 13.26 3.39
C ASP A 94 -1.83 11.93 2.63
N VAL A 95 -0.77 11.49 1.95
CA VAL A 95 -0.75 10.18 1.26
C VAL A 95 -1.00 9.05 2.26
N ILE A 96 -0.27 9.02 3.38
CA ILE A 96 -0.41 7.98 4.39
C ILE A 96 -1.83 7.96 4.96
N VAL A 97 -2.42 9.10 5.26
CA VAL A 97 -3.76 9.19 5.85
C VAL A 97 -4.84 8.83 4.83
N TYR A 98 -4.83 9.48 3.66
CA TYR A 98 -5.91 9.36 2.68
C TYR A 98 -5.81 8.08 1.84
N MET A 99 -4.62 7.74 1.34
CA MET A 99 -4.44 6.60 0.44
C MET A 99 -4.20 5.28 1.18
N TYR A 100 -3.63 5.30 2.39
CA TYR A 100 -3.23 4.06 3.08
C TYR A 100 -4.05 3.75 4.33
N TYR A 101 -4.15 4.68 5.28
CA TYR A 101 -4.90 4.45 6.52
C TYR A 101 -6.39 4.30 6.24
N GLY A 102 -6.99 5.24 5.49
CA GLY A 102 -8.40 5.16 5.10
C GLY A 102 -8.72 3.87 4.34
N HIS A 103 -7.86 3.53 3.38
CA HIS A 103 -7.99 2.34 2.53
C HIS A 103 -7.90 1.02 3.32
N LYS A 104 -6.95 0.89 4.25
CA LYS A 104 -6.88 -0.27 5.16
C LYS A 104 -8.11 -0.39 6.03
N ARG A 105 -8.65 0.73 6.55
CA ARG A 105 -9.88 0.71 7.36
C ARG A 105 -11.08 0.24 6.56
N GLU A 106 -11.26 0.74 5.35
CA GLU A 106 -12.33 0.31 4.45
C GLU A 106 -12.28 -1.21 4.20
N HIS A 107 -11.12 -1.71 3.80
CA HIS A 107 -10.95 -3.14 3.52
C HIS A 107 -11.03 -4.03 4.77
N SER A 108 -10.62 -3.51 5.94
CA SER A 108 -10.83 -4.22 7.20
C SER A 108 -12.31 -4.41 7.51
N ALA A 109 -13.14 -3.39 7.24
CA ALA A 109 -14.59 -3.50 7.37
C ALA A 109 -15.18 -4.52 6.39
N GLN A 110 -14.70 -4.56 5.15
CA GLN A 110 -15.14 -5.56 4.16
C GLN A 110 -14.76 -7.00 4.56
N ILE A 111 -13.56 -7.22 5.10
CA ILE A 111 -13.14 -8.53 5.61
C ILE A 111 -14.02 -8.96 6.79
N ALA A 112 -14.29 -8.04 7.73
CA ALA A 112 -15.17 -8.32 8.86
C ALA A 112 -16.59 -8.68 8.38
N ALA A 113 -17.16 -7.91 7.44
CA ALA A 113 -18.47 -8.20 6.87
C ALA A 113 -18.51 -9.54 6.13
N PHE A 114 -17.44 -9.91 5.43
CA PHE A 114 -17.33 -11.22 4.78
C PHE A 114 -17.31 -12.37 5.79
N ARG A 115 -16.52 -12.25 6.86
CA ARG A 115 -16.50 -13.23 7.95
C ARG A 115 -17.88 -13.37 8.60
N ASP A 116 -18.51 -12.26 8.98
CA ASP A 116 -19.82 -12.28 9.63
C ASP A 116 -20.89 -12.92 8.74
N ARG A 117 -20.76 -12.80 7.41
CA ARG A 117 -21.64 -13.49 6.46
C ARG A 117 -21.40 -15.00 6.44
N LEU A 118 -20.15 -15.46 6.54
CA LEU A 118 -19.83 -16.89 6.62
C LEU A 118 -20.39 -17.51 7.90
N ASP A 119 -20.23 -16.84 9.03
CA ASP A 119 -20.70 -17.32 10.34
C ASP A 119 -22.23 -17.50 10.37
N ARG A 120 -22.98 -16.67 9.63
CA ARG A 120 -24.45 -16.79 9.51
C ARG A 120 -24.92 -17.91 8.59
N LEU A 121 -24.03 -18.47 7.77
CA LEU A 121 -24.34 -19.54 6.81
C LEU A 121 -23.98 -20.94 7.34
N GLN A 122 -23.35 -21.00 8.52
CA GLN A 122 -22.99 -22.23 9.24
C GLN A 122 -24.03 -22.53 10.33
#